data_AF-A0A2V6SNZ8-F1
#
_entry.id   AF-A0A2V6SNZ8-F1
#
_cell.length_a   1.000
_cell.length_b   1.000
_cell.length_c   1.000
_cell.angle_alpha   90.00
_cell.angle_beta   90.00
_cell.angle_gamma   90.00
#
_symmetry.space_group_name_H-M   'P 1'
#
loop_
_entity.id
_entity.type
_entity.pdbx_description
1 polymer ?
#
loop_
_entity_poly.entity_id
_entity_poly.type
_entity_poly.pdbx_seq_one_letter_code
_entity_poly.pdbx_strand_id
1 'polypeptide(L)'
;MPSSFPGATAIPPISRSRPCSPPAWPTAASTSSARGSTGRSSAWATRPRPSCAASTSRRSGHASRSFKGLFLSSYSTADPHVGPALEGFVSAFLEQDLSAIFPRNRLSYGYRHWFPRPSTGGACKRMHLFLRWMIRQEKPDFGLWTEVPPAALLMPVDTHIENMARSVGLTRRRSRNWKMVEEITAGLKRLDAEDPVKYDFALCHKRMSGQCLNRRAAVVCAPCALKPACVHWRGRR
;
A
#
# COMPACT_ATOMS: atom_id res chain seq x y z
N MET A 1 17.95 -17.74 57.67
CA MET A 1 17.85 -16.31 58.02
C MET A 1 17.68 -15.52 56.73
N PRO A 2 16.60 -14.74 56.57
CA PRO A 2 16.26 -14.09 55.31
C PRO A 2 16.99 -12.75 55.17
N SER A 3 17.62 -12.51 54.03
CA SER A 3 18.19 -11.22 53.66
C SER A 3 17.13 -10.38 52.94
N SER A 4 16.73 -9.30 53.60
CA SER A 4 15.71 -8.34 53.25
C SER A 4 15.99 -7.59 51.94
N PHE A 5 14.98 -7.50 51.09
CA PHE A 5 14.91 -6.57 49.95
C PHE A 5 14.69 -5.12 50.46
N PRO A 6 15.40 -4.10 49.93
CA PRO A 6 15.10 -2.72 50.25
C PRO A 6 13.97 -2.15 49.39
N GLY A 7 12.94 -1.65 50.09
CA GLY A 7 12.15 -0.44 49.81
C GLY A 7 11.71 -0.13 48.37
N ALA A 8 10.45 -0.42 48.07
CA ALA A 8 9.73 0.19 46.96
C ALA A 8 9.42 1.67 47.27
N THR A 9 10.09 2.60 46.58
CA THR A 9 9.80 4.02 46.67
C THR A 9 8.57 4.36 45.83
N ALA A 10 7.54 4.92 46.46
CA ALA A 10 6.30 5.33 45.81
C ALA A 10 6.53 6.43 44.75
N ILE A 11 6.00 6.20 43.55
CA ILE A 11 6.01 7.16 42.43
C ILE A 11 4.90 8.21 42.68
N PRO A 12 5.19 9.53 42.63
CA PRO A 12 4.19 10.56 42.82
C PRO A 12 3.21 10.66 41.63
N PRO A 13 1.95 11.09 41.85
CA PRO A 13 0.93 11.14 40.82
C PRO A 13 1.20 12.23 39.77
N ILE A 14 0.94 11.86 38.51
CA ILE A 14 1.09 12.72 37.32
C ILE A 14 0.11 13.90 37.41
N SER A 15 0.64 15.12 37.48
CA SER A 15 -0.12 16.36 37.40
C SER A 15 -0.74 16.51 36.01
N ARG A 16 -2.08 16.69 35.95
CA ARG A 16 -2.81 16.95 34.71
C ARG A 16 -2.40 18.30 34.12
N SER A 17 -1.63 18.29 33.04
CA SER A 17 -1.35 19.47 32.23
C SER A 17 -2.61 19.93 31.49
N ARG A 18 -2.84 21.25 31.49
CA ARG A 18 -3.97 21.95 30.86
C ARG A 18 -4.07 21.67 29.36
N PRO A 19 -5.28 21.64 28.77
CA PRO A 19 -5.47 21.46 27.34
C PRO A 19 -4.93 22.65 26.53
N CYS A 20 -4.09 22.36 25.52
CA CYS A 20 -3.67 23.31 24.50
C CYS A 20 -4.85 23.73 23.63
N SER A 21 -5.07 25.04 23.50
CA SER A 21 -6.00 25.63 22.55
C SER A 21 -5.56 25.36 21.10
N PRO A 22 -6.49 25.10 20.16
CA PRO A 22 -6.17 24.91 18.75
C PRO A 22 -5.75 26.24 18.08
N PRO A 23 -4.86 26.21 17.07
CA PRO A 23 -4.48 27.40 16.32
C PRO A 23 -5.62 27.94 15.46
N ALA A 24 -5.80 29.25 15.47
CA ALA A 24 -6.76 29.99 14.67
C ALA A 24 -6.40 29.92 13.17
N TRP A 25 -7.39 29.56 12.35
CA TRP A 25 -7.30 29.58 10.89
C TRP A 25 -7.61 31.00 10.38
N PRO A 26 -6.79 31.59 9.50
CA PRO A 26 -7.11 32.89 8.93
C PRO A 26 -8.33 32.77 7.99
N THR A 27 -9.33 33.62 8.28
CA THR A 27 -10.53 33.82 7.47
C THR A 27 -10.21 34.47 6.12
N ALA A 28 -11.05 34.12 5.15
CA ALA A 28 -11.01 34.54 3.76
C ALA A 28 -10.74 36.04 3.56
N ALA A 29 -9.73 36.36 2.76
CA ALA A 29 -9.55 37.66 2.15
C ALA A 29 -10.23 37.68 0.78
N SER A 30 -10.93 38.79 0.55
CA SER A 30 -11.77 39.11 -0.58
C SER A 30 -11.03 39.24 -1.91
N THR A 31 -11.78 38.96 -2.95
CA THR A 31 -11.51 39.16 -4.38
C THR A 31 -11.11 40.59 -4.73
N SER A 32 -10.08 40.74 -5.56
CA SER A 32 -9.97 41.85 -6.50
C SER A 32 -9.47 41.36 -7.86
N SER A 33 -10.08 41.94 -8.89
CA SER A 33 -9.96 41.60 -10.30
C SER A 33 -8.69 42.14 -10.94
N ALA A 34 -8.08 41.38 -11.85
CA ALA A 34 -7.27 41.95 -12.93
C ALA A 34 -7.43 41.11 -14.21
N ARG A 35 -7.92 41.78 -15.27
CA ARG A 35 -7.93 41.32 -16.65
C ARG A 35 -6.52 41.33 -17.22
N GLY A 36 -6.23 40.41 -18.14
CA GLY A 36 -5.02 40.44 -18.96
C GLY A 36 -4.89 39.20 -19.84
N SER A 37 -5.49 39.28 -21.03
CA SER A 37 -5.32 38.33 -22.14
C SER A 37 -3.89 38.35 -22.68
N THR A 38 -3.37 37.20 -23.12
CA THR A 38 -2.90 36.96 -24.51
C THR A 38 -2.33 35.54 -24.62
N GLY A 39 -2.58 34.91 -25.76
CA GLY A 39 -2.39 33.48 -25.96
C GLY A 39 -0.95 33.03 -26.22
N ARG A 40 -0.77 31.72 -26.17
CA ARG A 40 0.06 31.01 -27.15
C ARG A 40 -0.32 29.54 -27.19
N SER A 41 -0.85 29.16 -28.34
CA SER A 41 -1.02 27.80 -28.84
C SER A 41 0.35 27.13 -29.03
N SER A 42 0.49 25.88 -28.60
CA SER A 42 1.30 24.91 -29.34
C SER A 42 0.79 23.50 -29.06
N ALA A 43 0.39 22.87 -30.16
CA ALA A 43 -0.06 21.50 -30.27
C ALA A 43 1.05 20.53 -29.88
N TRP A 44 0.69 19.50 -29.11
CA TRP A 44 1.45 18.25 -29.06
C TRP A 44 0.49 17.09 -29.30
N ALA A 45 0.51 16.71 -30.58
CA ALA A 45 0.25 15.42 -31.18
C ALA A 45 -0.27 14.28 -30.28
N THR A 46 -1.45 13.82 -30.69
CA THR A 46 -2.03 12.49 -30.56
C THR A 46 -1.00 11.35 -30.61
N ARG A 47 -0.99 10.50 -29.57
CA ARG A 47 -0.46 9.14 -29.64
C ARG A 47 -1.61 8.15 -29.52
N PRO A 48 -1.72 7.15 -30.42
CA PRO A 48 -2.82 6.19 -30.40
C PRO A 48 -2.71 5.27 -29.18
N ARG A 49 -3.83 5.14 -28.46
CA ARG A 49 -4.02 4.15 -27.39
C ARG A 49 -4.20 2.78 -28.02
N PRO A 50 -3.53 1.71 -27.54
CA PRO A 50 -3.89 0.36 -27.96
C PRO A 50 -5.30 0.04 -27.46
N SER A 51 -6.15 -0.31 -28.41
CA SER A 51 -7.48 -0.85 -28.22
C SER A 51 -7.41 -2.21 -27.53
N CYS A 52 -7.84 -2.28 -26.27
CA CYS A 52 -8.40 -3.53 -25.75
C CYS A 52 -9.90 -3.31 -25.59
N ALA A 53 -10.60 -3.57 -26.70
CA ALA A 53 -12.02 -3.84 -26.68
C ALA A 53 -12.22 -5.25 -26.11
N ALA A 54 -12.78 -5.32 -24.91
CA ALA A 54 -13.57 -6.46 -24.43
C ALA A 54 -14.39 -5.96 -23.23
N SER A 55 -15.34 -5.09 -23.53
CA SER A 55 -16.44 -4.78 -22.63
C SER A 55 -17.42 -5.96 -22.61
N THR A 56 -17.11 -6.98 -21.80
CA THR A 56 -18.18 -7.80 -21.23
C THR A 56 -18.62 -7.12 -19.94
N SER A 57 -19.50 -6.13 -20.07
CA SER A 57 -20.33 -5.65 -18.96
C SER A 57 -21.31 -6.77 -18.60
N ARG A 58 -20.82 -7.81 -17.93
CA ARG A 58 -21.70 -8.64 -17.11
C ARG A 58 -22.18 -7.73 -15.98
N ARG A 59 -23.35 -7.12 -16.15
CA ARG A 59 -24.21 -6.76 -15.03
C ARG A 59 -24.62 -8.07 -14.37
N SER A 60 -23.73 -8.64 -13.58
CA SER A 60 -24.07 -9.70 -12.65
C SER A 60 -24.85 -9.05 -11.53
N GLY A 61 -26.18 -9.02 -11.71
CA GLY A 61 -27.13 -8.67 -10.70
C GLY A 61 -27.11 -9.69 -9.57
N HIS A 62 -26.21 -9.47 -8.63
CA HIS A 62 -26.43 -9.68 -7.21
C HIS A 62 -25.53 -8.68 -6.52
N ALA A 63 -26.11 -7.60 -6.01
CA ALA A 63 -25.40 -6.70 -5.11
C ALA A 63 -25.00 -7.54 -3.89
N SER A 64 -23.79 -8.09 -3.92
CA SER A 64 -23.14 -8.61 -2.73
C SER A 64 -23.17 -7.48 -1.70
N ARG A 65 -24.02 -7.62 -0.68
CA ARG A 65 -24.18 -6.61 0.36
C ARG A 65 -22.90 -6.39 1.18
N SER A 66 -21.88 -7.23 0.99
CA SER A 66 -20.59 -7.17 1.68
C SER A 66 -19.41 -6.94 0.72
N PHE A 67 -18.35 -6.32 1.23
CA PHE A 67 -17.08 -6.19 0.52
C PHE A 67 -16.49 -7.52 0.09
N LYS A 68 -16.65 -8.55 0.93
CA LYS A 68 -16.21 -9.91 0.65
C LYS A 68 -16.90 -10.45 -0.60
N GLY A 69 -18.22 -10.41 -0.65
CA GLY A 69 -18.96 -10.91 -1.81
C GLY A 69 -18.65 -10.12 -3.08
N LEU A 70 -18.41 -8.81 -2.96
CA LEU A 70 -18.05 -7.98 -4.12
C LEU A 70 -16.69 -8.38 -4.68
N PHE A 71 -15.70 -8.59 -3.81
CA PHE A 71 -14.39 -9.06 -4.21
C PHE A 71 -14.47 -10.47 -4.83
N LEU A 72 -15.18 -11.38 -4.16
CA LEU A 72 -15.32 -12.77 -4.62
C LEU A 72 -16.08 -12.89 -5.95
N SER A 73 -16.96 -11.94 -6.28
CA SER A 73 -17.66 -11.91 -7.58
C SER A 73 -16.72 -11.79 -8.78
N SER A 74 -15.51 -11.25 -8.56
CA SER A 74 -14.46 -11.08 -9.56
C SER A 74 -13.25 -11.98 -9.31
N TYR A 75 -13.28 -12.82 -8.28
CA TYR A 75 -12.17 -13.69 -7.91
C TYR A 75 -12.30 -15.05 -8.59
N SER A 76 -11.20 -15.51 -9.20
CA SER A 76 -11.07 -16.84 -9.79
C SER A 76 -9.81 -17.52 -9.27
N THR A 77 -9.91 -18.80 -8.93
CA THR A 77 -8.74 -19.62 -8.56
C THR A 77 -7.84 -19.95 -9.74
N ALA A 78 -8.30 -19.73 -10.98
CA ALA A 78 -7.49 -19.85 -12.18
C ALA A 78 -6.53 -18.66 -12.38
N ASP A 79 -6.79 -17.52 -11.72
CA ASP A 79 -5.90 -16.36 -11.80
C ASP A 79 -4.62 -16.58 -10.97
N PRO A 80 -3.46 -16.11 -11.44
CA PRO A 80 -2.18 -16.34 -10.75
C PRO A 80 -2.07 -15.60 -9.40
N HIS A 81 -2.91 -14.58 -9.19
CA HIS A 81 -2.93 -13.72 -8.01
C HIS A 81 -4.21 -12.87 -7.98
N VAL A 82 -4.45 -12.15 -6.88
CA VAL A 82 -5.63 -11.31 -6.65
C VAL A 82 -5.80 -10.10 -7.58
N GLY A 83 -4.85 -9.79 -8.47
CA GLY A 83 -4.87 -8.62 -9.36
C GLY A 83 -6.15 -8.42 -10.18
N PRO A 84 -6.63 -9.42 -10.96
CA PRO A 84 -7.87 -9.31 -11.72
C PRO A 84 -9.10 -9.08 -10.83
N ALA A 85 -9.18 -9.80 -9.70
CA ALA A 85 -10.25 -9.62 -8.72
C ALA A 85 -10.25 -8.22 -8.11
N LEU A 86 -9.06 -7.67 -7.84
CA LEU A 86 -8.90 -6.31 -7.35
C LEU A 86 -9.33 -5.27 -8.39
N GLU A 87 -9.07 -5.50 -9.67
CA GLU A 87 -9.54 -4.62 -10.75
C GLU A 87 -11.08 -4.58 -10.79
N GLY A 88 -11.73 -5.74 -10.71
CA GLY A 88 -13.19 -5.84 -10.65
C GLY A 88 -13.77 -5.17 -9.41
N PHE A 89 -13.20 -5.47 -8.23
CA PHE A 89 -13.59 -4.86 -6.96
C PHE A 89 -13.51 -3.33 -7.01
N VAL A 90 -12.38 -2.77 -7.44
CA VAL A 90 -12.18 -1.32 -7.55
C VAL A 90 -13.12 -0.69 -8.58
N SER A 91 -13.30 -1.34 -9.74
CA SER A 91 -14.19 -0.83 -10.79
C SER A 91 -15.62 -0.73 -10.27
N ALA A 92 -16.07 -1.74 -9.52
CA ALA A 92 -17.39 -1.73 -8.91
C ALA A 92 -17.62 -0.56 -7.92
N PHE A 93 -16.58 -0.07 -7.22
CA PHE A 93 -16.69 1.15 -6.40
C PHE A 93 -16.74 2.43 -7.23
N LEU A 94 -15.85 2.52 -8.22
CA LEU A 94 -15.71 3.72 -9.03
C LEU A 94 -16.92 3.95 -9.95
N GLU A 95 -17.69 2.90 -10.24
CA GLU A 95 -18.87 2.92 -11.10
C GLU A 95 -20.20 3.04 -10.31
N GLN A 96 -20.16 3.08 -8.97
CA GLN A 96 -21.37 3.30 -8.18
C GLN A 96 -21.95 4.70 -8.42
N ASP A 97 -23.27 4.78 -8.37
CA ASP A 97 -23.95 6.07 -8.33
C ASP A 97 -23.71 6.74 -6.97
N LEU A 98 -22.84 7.75 -6.99
CA LEU A 98 -22.50 8.56 -5.83
C LEU A 98 -22.93 10.01 -6.02
N SER A 99 -23.92 10.25 -6.89
CA SER A 99 -24.43 11.59 -7.19
C SER A 99 -24.94 12.34 -5.96
N ALA A 100 -25.44 11.61 -4.95
CA ALA A 100 -25.86 12.15 -3.65
C ALA A 100 -24.71 12.75 -2.83
N ILE A 101 -23.46 12.30 -3.05
CA ILE A 101 -22.27 12.71 -2.29
C ILE A 101 -21.37 13.61 -3.14
N PHE A 102 -21.25 13.31 -4.44
CA PHE A 102 -20.40 14.00 -5.39
C PHE A 102 -21.25 14.71 -6.45
N PRO A 103 -21.58 16.00 -6.25
CA PRO A 103 -22.37 16.76 -7.22
C PRO A 103 -21.69 16.78 -8.59
N ARG A 104 -22.51 16.73 -9.65
CA ARG A 104 -22.07 16.62 -11.06
C ARG A 104 -21.34 15.32 -11.41
N ASN A 105 -21.52 14.25 -10.60
CA ASN A 105 -20.92 12.94 -10.81
C ASN A 105 -19.38 12.98 -10.95
N ARG A 106 -18.73 13.94 -10.29
CA ARG A 106 -17.27 14.10 -10.32
C ARG A 106 -16.68 13.61 -9.02
N LEU A 107 -16.19 12.36 -9.03
CA LEU A 107 -15.45 11.81 -7.89
C LEU A 107 -14.31 12.75 -7.48
N SER A 108 -14.06 12.89 -6.19
CA SER A 108 -12.93 13.67 -5.69
C SER A 108 -11.61 12.96 -5.99
N TYR A 109 -10.50 13.71 -5.97
CA TYR A 109 -9.16 13.12 -6.02
C TYR A 109 -8.95 12.13 -4.86
N GLY A 110 -9.38 12.51 -3.65
CA GLY A 110 -9.27 11.68 -2.45
C GLY A 110 -9.97 10.33 -2.63
N TYR A 111 -11.19 10.31 -3.18
CA TYR A 111 -11.92 9.07 -3.44
C TYR A 111 -11.16 8.15 -4.40
N ARG A 112 -10.68 8.68 -5.54
CA ARG A 112 -9.88 7.90 -6.50
C ARG A 112 -8.56 7.38 -5.91
N HIS A 113 -7.97 8.13 -4.99
CA HIS A 113 -6.71 7.76 -4.31
C HIS A 113 -6.87 6.60 -3.32
N TRP A 114 -8.07 6.37 -2.81
CA TRP A 114 -8.39 5.20 -1.99
C TRP A 114 -8.53 3.93 -2.82
N PHE A 115 -8.98 4.04 -4.06
CA PHE A 115 -9.26 2.92 -4.95
C PHE A 115 -8.36 2.92 -6.21
N PRO A 116 -7.04 2.69 -6.06
CA PRO A 116 -6.13 2.59 -7.18
C PRO A 116 -6.42 1.33 -8.00
N ARG A 117 -6.51 1.48 -9.33
CA ARG A 117 -6.73 0.37 -10.27
C ARG A 117 -5.40 -0.27 -10.70
N PRO A 118 -5.24 -1.60 -10.63
CA PRO A 118 -4.11 -2.31 -11.25
C PRO A 118 -3.84 -1.89 -12.70
N SER A 119 -4.89 -1.71 -13.52
CA SER A 119 -4.80 -1.28 -14.92
C SER A 119 -4.15 0.09 -15.14
N THR A 120 -4.14 0.96 -14.12
CA THR A 120 -3.43 2.25 -14.16
C THR A 120 -1.92 2.13 -13.92
N GLY A 121 -1.44 0.92 -13.62
CA GLY A 121 -0.02 0.60 -13.46
C GLY A 121 0.58 0.97 -12.10
N GLY A 122 -0.21 1.54 -11.19
CA GLY A 122 0.23 1.83 -9.82
C GLY A 122 0.50 0.57 -9.00
N ALA A 123 1.31 0.66 -7.95
CA ALA A 123 1.59 -0.46 -7.04
C ALA A 123 0.40 -0.86 -6.14
N CYS A 124 -0.73 -0.14 -6.20
CA CYS A 124 -1.95 -0.39 -5.45
C CYS A 124 -1.76 -0.70 -3.94
N LYS A 125 -0.73 -0.11 -3.32
CA LYS A 125 -0.32 -0.37 -1.91
C LYS A 125 -1.50 -0.52 -0.96
N ARG A 126 -2.40 0.46 -0.94
CA ARG A 126 -3.53 0.50 0.00
C ARG A 126 -4.44 -0.71 -0.14
N MET A 127 -4.75 -1.09 -1.37
CA MET A 127 -5.61 -2.22 -1.64
C MET A 127 -4.91 -3.54 -1.32
N HIS A 128 -3.62 -3.67 -1.62
CA HIS A 128 -2.85 -4.85 -1.22
C HIS A 128 -2.75 -5.00 0.32
N LEU A 129 -2.59 -3.90 1.06
CA LEU A 129 -2.63 -3.91 2.53
C LEU A 129 -4.01 -4.30 3.06
N PHE A 130 -5.08 -3.74 2.49
CA PHE A 130 -6.45 -4.10 2.84
C PHE A 130 -6.68 -5.60 2.62
N LEU A 131 -6.36 -6.12 1.43
CA LEU A 131 -6.52 -7.54 1.10
C LEU A 131 -5.71 -8.44 2.03
N ARG A 132 -4.46 -8.07 2.35
CA ARG A 132 -3.64 -8.78 3.32
C ARG A 132 -4.34 -8.87 4.67
N TRP A 133 -4.85 -7.76 5.21
CA TRP A 133 -5.57 -7.76 6.50
C TRP A 133 -6.81 -8.64 6.49
N MET A 134 -7.54 -8.65 5.37
CA MET A 134 -8.77 -9.44 5.26
C MET A 134 -8.51 -10.93 5.05
N ILE A 135 -7.45 -11.30 4.32
CA ILE A 135 -7.22 -12.68 3.86
C ILE A 135 -6.27 -13.45 4.77
N ARG A 136 -5.18 -12.83 5.22
CA ARG A 136 -4.14 -13.52 5.99
C ARG A 136 -4.59 -13.71 7.44
N GLN A 137 -4.43 -14.92 7.98
CA GLN A 137 -4.96 -15.32 9.29
C GLN A 137 -4.00 -15.08 10.46
N GLU A 138 -2.75 -14.76 10.17
CA GLU A 138 -1.71 -14.54 11.18
C GLU A 138 -1.73 -13.12 11.72
N LYS A 139 -1.55 -12.96 13.04
CA LYS A 139 -1.44 -11.63 13.67
C LYS A 139 -0.32 -10.83 12.98
N PRO A 140 -0.51 -9.52 12.70
CA PRO A 140 -1.59 -8.64 13.17
C PRO A 140 -2.83 -8.58 12.25
N ASP A 141 -2.97 -9.50 11.29
CA ASP A 141 -4.04 -9.48 10.29
C ASP A 141 -5.34 -10.10 10.84
N PHE A 142 -6.50 -9.77 10.25
CA PHE A 142 -7.82 -10.18 10.75
C PHE A 142 -8.27 -11.56 10.26
N GLY A 143 -7.89 -11.96 9.04
CA GLY A 143 -8.18 -13.30 8.50
C GLY A 143 -9.66 -13.62 8.27
N LEU A 144 -10.49 -12.62 8.01
CA LEU A 144 -11.96 -12.77 7.83
C LEU A 144 -12.35 -13.45 6.51
N TRP A 145 -11.47 -13.50 5.51
CA TRP A 145 -11.71 -14.03 4.18
C TRP A 145 -10.86 -15.29 3.97
N THR A 146 -11.49 -16.46 4.06
CA THR A 146 -10.81 -17.77 4.03
C THR A 146 -10.87 -18.45 2.66
N GLU A 147 -11.65 -17.90 1.74
CA GLU A 147 -11.86 -18.41 0.37
C GLU A 147 -10.71 -18.06 -0.57
N VAL A 148 -9.84 -17.14 -0.18
CA VAL A 148 -8.68 -16.71 -0.95
C VAL A 148 -7.43 -17.15 -0.20
N PRO A 149 -6.51 -17.93 -0.81
CA PRO A 149 -5.29 -18.33 -0.14
C PRO A 149 -4.30 -17.15 -0.03
N PRO A 150 -3.51 -17.05 1.06
CA PRO A 150 -2.45 -16.05 1.18
C PRO A 150 -1.44 -16.07 0.03
N ALA A 151 -1.21 -17.24 -0.57
CA ALA A 151 -0.35 -17.44 -1.75
C ALA A 151 -0.75 -16.61 -2.97
N ALA A 152 -2.03 -16.21 -3.06
CA ALA A 152 -2.55 -15.38 -4.14
C ALA A 152 -2.34 -13.87 -3.89
N LEU A 153 -1.95 -13.47 -2.68
CA LEU A 153 -1.71 -12.08 -2.34
C LEU A 153 -0.45 -11.53 -3.02
N LEU A 154 -0.47 -10.22 -3.23
CA LEU A 154 0.65 -9.45 -3.78
C LEU A 154 1.20 -8.50 -2.73
N MET A 155 2.52 -8.29 -2.77
CA MET A 155 3.26 -7.46 -1.82
C MET A 155 2.76 -6.00 -1.83
N PRO A 156 2.23 -5.43 -0.73
CA PRO A 156 1.97 -3.99 -0.61
C PRO A 156 3.26 -3.15 -0.67
N VAL A 157 3.71 -2.82 -1.88
CA VAL A 157 4.95 -2.05 -2.09
C VAL A 157 4.76 -0.59 -1.73
N ASP A 158 5.54 -0.13 -0.76
CA ASP A 158 5.69 1.28 -0.39
C ASP A 158 7.15 1.73 -0.47
N THR A 159 7.44 2.96 -0.03
CA THR A 159 8.81 3.49 -0.06
C THR A 159 9.77 2.68 0.80
N HIS A 160 9.32 2.10 1.91
CA HIS A 160 10.18 1.31 2.80
C HIS A 160 10.43 -0.08 2.24
N ILE A 161 9.38 -0.75 1.76
CA ILE A 161 9.46 -2.02 1.05
C ILE A 161 10.32 -1.90 -0.19
N GLU A 162 10.12 -0.87 -1.03
CA GLU A 162 10.94 -0.61 -2.21
C GLU A 162 12.43 -0.53 -1.85
N ASN A 163 12.76 0.30 -0.85
CA ASN A 163 14.15 0.50 -0.42
C ASN A 163 14.78 -0.80 0.08
N MET A 164 14.03 -1.58 0.85
CA MET A 164 14.51 -2.87 1.35
C MET A 164 14.65 -3.88 0.24
N ALA A 165 13.65 -4.03 -0.61
CA ALA A 165 13.65 -4.94 -1.74
C ALA A 165 14.86 -4.68 -2.66
N ARG A 166 15.20 -3.41 -2.91
CA ARG A 166 16.42 -3.04 -3.63
C ARG A 166 17.69 -3.40 -2.87
N SER A 167 17.72 -3.16 -1.56
CA SER A 167 18.88 -3.47 -0.71
C SER A 167 19.17 -4.96 -0.61
N VAL A 168 18.15 -5.82 -0.65
CA VAL A 168 18.30 -7.29 -0.61
C VAL A 168 18.24 -7.95 -1.99
N GLY A 169 18.17 -7.15 -3.06
CA GLY A 169 18.25 -7.65 -4.44
C GLY A 169 16.98 -8.33 -4.97
N LEU A 170 15.81 -8.07 -4.36
CA LEU A 170 14.51 -8.55 -4.86
C LEU A 170 14.03 -7.80 -6.10
N THR A 171 14.46 -6.54 -6.29
CA THR A 171 14.18 -5.78 -7.52
C THR A 171 15.31 -4.80 -7.83
N ARG A 172 15.47 -4.47 -9.12
CA ARG A 172 16.33 -3.37 -9.59
C ARG A 172 15.54 -2.15 -10.08
N ARG A 173 14.20 -2.23 -10.09
CA ARG A 173 13.32 -1.16 -10.56
C ARG A 173 13.40 0.06 -9.65
N ARG A 174 13.14 1.24 -10.22
CA ARG A 174 13.10 2.53 -9.51
C ARG A 174 11.69 3.12 -9.39
N SER A 175 10.71 2.50 -10.03
CA SER A 175 9.33 2.98 -10.07
C SER A 175 8.42 1.99 -9.35
N ARG A 176 7.63 2.49 -8.40
CA ARG A 176 6.62 1.74 -7.66
C ARG A 176 5.39 1.47 -8.53
N ASN A 177 5.56 0.58 -9.49
CA ASN A 177 4.53 0.16 -10.42
C ASN A 177 4.11 -1.30 -10.16
N TRP A 178 3.06 -1.73 -10.85
CA TRP A 178 2.56 -3.10 -10.79
C TRP A 178 3.65 -4.16 -11.03
N LYS A 179 4.52 -3.94 -12.03
CA LYS A 179 5.63 -4.84 -12.34
C LYS A 179 6.62 -5.02 -11.18
N MET A 180 6.85 -3.97 -10.39
CA MET A 180 7.68 -4.07 -9.18
C MET A 180 6.99 -4.92 -8.11
N VAL A 181 5.67 -4.79 -7.95
CA VAL A 181 4.89 -5.62 -7.03
C VAL A 181 5.01 -7.10 -7.39
N GLU A 182 4.80 -7.43 -8.66
CA GLU A 182 4.92 -8.80 -9.17
C GLU A 182 6.35 -9.34 -8.98
N GLU A 183 7.38 -8.56 -9.35
CA GLU A 183 8.79 -8.96 -9.24
C GLU A 183 9.19 -9.25 -7.78
N ILE A 184 8.84 -8.34 -6.86
CA ILE A 184 9.14 -8.53 -5.44
C ILE A 184 8.38 -9.75 -4.90
N THR A 185 7.09 -9.89 -5.23
CA THR A 185 6.28 -11.03 -4.75
C THR A 185 6.82 -12.35 -5.28
N ALA A 186 7.17 -12.44 -6.56
CA ALA A 186 7.80 -13.62 -7.14
C ALA A 186 9.16 -13.93 -6.48
N GLY A 187 9.89 -12.90 -6.06
CA GLY A 187 11.09 -13.04 -5.25
C GLY A 187 10.84 -13.70 -3.89
N LEU A 188 9.81 -13.24 -3.19
CA LEU A 188 9.42 -13.74 -1.88
C LEU A 188 8.78 -15.14 -1.95
N LYS A 189 8.08 -15.46 -3.04
CA LYS A 189 7.55 -16.81 -3.31
C LYS A 189 8.63 -17.90 -3.34
N ARG A 190 9.88 -17.54 -3.65
CA ARG A 190 11.01 -18.49 -3.56
C ARG A 190 11.45 -18.79 -2.13
N LEU A 191 11.06 -17.96 -1.16
CA LEU A 191 11.34 -18.16 0.25
C LEU A 191 10.16 -18.86 0.95
N ASP A 192 8.94 -18.45 0.62
CA ASP A 192 7.71 -19.10 1.04
C ASP A 192 6.64 -18.89 -0.03
N ALA A 193 6.22 -19.97 -0.68
CA ALA A 193 5.22 -19.94 -1.74
C ALA A 193 3.78 -19.84 -1.19
N GLU A 194 3.54 -20.32 0.03
CA GLU A 194 2.22 -20.37 0.66
C GLU A 194 1.82 -19.01 1.25
N ASP A 195 2.80 -18.25 1.75
CA ASP A 195 2.59 -16.89 2.26
C ASP A 195 3.76 -15.96 1.91
N PRO A 196 3.83 -15.46 0.66
CA PRO A 196 4.89 -14.54 0.24
C PRO A 196 4.76 -13.15 0.87
N VAL A 197 3.59 -12.78 1.43
CA VAL A 197 3.33 -11.43 1.95
C VAL A 197 3.71 -11.31 3.43
N LYS A 198 3.90 -12.43 4.16
CA LYS A 198 4.34 -12.41 5.57
C LYS A 198 5.58 -11.57 5.87
N TYR A 199 6.46 -11.40 4.89
CA TYR A 199 7.72 -10.67 5.05
C TYR A 199 7.53 -9.15 5.10
N ASP A 200 6.34 -8.65 4.80
CA ASP A 200 6.11 -7.22 4.64
C ASP A 200 6.37 -6.40 5.90
N PHE A 201 5.94 -6.89 7.06
CA PHE A 201 6.08 -6.22 8.34
C PHE A 201 7.55 -6.16 8.70
N ALA A 202 8.26 -7.29 8.58
CA ALA A 202 9.69 -7.38 8.85
C ALA A 202 10.51 -6.46 7.94
N LEU A 203 10.25 -6.47 6.63
CA LEU A 203 10.96 -5.61 5.67
C LEU A 203 10.64 -4.12 5.92
N CYS A 204 9.36 -3.76 6.02
CA CYS A 204 8.95 -2.37 6.21
C CYS A 204 9.51 -1.82 7.53
N HIS A 205 9.31 -2.55 8.63
CA HIS A 205 9.74 -2.12 9.96
C HIS A 205 11.26 -1.99 10.05
N LYS A 206 12.03 -2.93 9.48
CA LYS A 206 13.50 -2.82 9.45
C LYS A 206 13.99 -1.51 8.84
N ARG A 207 13.30 -1.02 7.80
CA ARG A 207 13.64 0.26 7.17
C ARG A 207 13.14 1.47 7.95
N MET A 208 11.94 1.39 8.52
CA MET A 208 11.38 2.47 9.35
C MET A 208 12.22 2.71 10.60
N SER A 209 12.68 1.63 11.26
CA SER A 209 13.47 1.68 12.48
C SER A 209 14.95 2.02 12.26
N GLY A 210 15.34 2.46 11.06
CA GLY A 210 16.72 2.88 10.76
C GLY A 210 17.75 1.75 10.71
N GLN A 211 17.34 0.49 10.87
CA GLN A 211 18.23 -0.68 10.86
C GLN A 211 18.73 -1.08 9.45
N CYS A 212 18.33 -0.32 8.43
CA CYS A 212 18.91 -0.36 7.10
C CYS A 212 18.93 1.05 6.50
N LEU A 213 20.14 1.52 6.15
CA LEU A 213 20.36 2.86 5.58
C LEU A 213 20.44 2.88 4.05
N ASN A 214 20.19 1.74 3.38
CA ASN A 214 20.38 1.56 1.94
C ASN A 214 21.78 2.00 1.44
N ARG A 215 22.79 1.83 2.30
CA ARG A 215 24.22 2.04 2.03
C ARG A 215 25.01 1.20 3.03
N ARG A 216 26.30 1.01 2.79
CA ARG A 216 27.19 0.40 3.78
C ARG A 216 27.33 1.34 4.98
N ALA A 217 27.12 0.81 6.17
CA ALA A 217 27.40 1.48 7.43
C ALA A 217 27.87 0.42 8.42
N ALA A 218 29.13 0.48 8.86
CA ALA A 218 29.75 -0.57 9.66
C ALA A 218 28.93 -0.88 10.92
N VAL A 219 28.54 0.16 11.67
CA VAL A 219 27.76 0.03 12.92
C VAL A 219 26.38 -0.59 12.68
N VAL A 220 25.62 -0.07 11.70
CA VAL A 220 24.25 -0.54 11.43
C VAL A 220 24.25 -1.93 10.76
N CYS A 221 25.23 -2.21 9.91
CA CYS A 221 25.32 -3.47 9.17
C CYS A 221 25.99 -4.60 9.96
N ALA A 222 26.76 -4.30 11.02
CA ALA A 222 27.41 -5.31 11.84
C ALA A 222 26.44 -6.37 12.38
N PRO A 223 25.29 -6.01 13.00
CA PRO A 223 24.31 -6.99 13.49
C PRO A 223 23.28 -7.43 12.43
N CYS A 224 23.44 -7.07 11.15
CA CYS A 224 22.38 -7.26 10.17
C CYS A 224 22.33 -8.71 9.64
N ALA A 225 21.32 -9.48 10.04
CA ALA A 225 21.09 -10.85 9.55
C ALA A 225 20.91 -10.95 8.03
N LEU A 226 20.47 -9.88 7.36
CA LEU A 226 20.30 -9.82 5.90
C LEU A 226 21.59 -9.47 5.15
N LYS A 227 22.72 -9.28 5.85
CA LYS A 227 24.01 -8.91 5.25
C LYS A 227 24.46 -9.87 4.13
N PRO A 228 24.30 -11.21 4.22
CA PRO A 228 24.67 -12.13 3.13
C PRO A 228 23.89 -11.91 1.82
N ALA A 229 22.62 -11.50 1.92
CA ALA A 229 21.76 -11.21 0.77
C ALA A 229 21.84 -9.74 0.31
N CYS A 230 22.47 -8.87 1.09
CA CYS A 230 22.51 -7.44 0.83
C CYS A 230 23.38 -7.11 -0.37
N VAL A 231 22.82 -6.40 -1.37
CA VAL A 231 23.54 -6.00 -2.59
C VAL A 231 24.74 -5.10 -2.31
N HIS A 232 24.71 -4.38 -1.19
CA HIS A 232 25.82 -3.54 -0.76
C HIS A 232 27.00 -4.38 -0.29
N TRP A 233 26.80 -5.58 0.27
CA TRP A 233 27.87 -6.43 0.81
C TRP A 233 28.21 -7.64 -0.07
N ARG A 234 27.33 -8.01 -1.00
CA ARG A 234 27.53 -9.13 -1.92
C ARG A 234 28.79 -8.91 -2.78
N GLY A 235 29.64 -9.93 -2.88
CA GLY A 235 30.82 -9.93 -3.75
C GLY A 235 32.11 -9.37 -3.13
N ARG A 236 32.14 -9.12 -1.82
CA ARG A 236 33.37 -8.88 -1.07
C ARG A 236 33.42 -9.84 0.12
N ARG A 237 34.35 -10.80 0.06
CA ARG A 237 34.83 -11.52 1.24
C ARG A 237 35.79 -10.60 1.98
#